data_AF-A0A1V3SBW2-F1
#
_entry.id   AF-A0A1V3SBW2-F1
#
_cell.length_a   1.000
_cell.length_b   1.000
_cell.length_c   1.000
_cell.angle_alpha   90.00
_cell.angle_beta   90.00
_cell.angle_gamma   90.00
#
_symmetry.space_group_name_H-M   'P 1'
#
loop_
_entity.id
_entity.type
_entity.pdbx_description
1 polymer ?
#
loop_
_entity_poly.entity_id
_entity_poly.type
_entity_poly.pdbx_seq_one_letter_code
_entity_poly.pdbx_strand_id
1 'polypeptide(L)'
;MAAIADDAKDVLDRHGSHIPEDRKFEVLCVLAKAENQRPKTYEKLVASLRNGADHETFMEEVDRQKAVVRYFAGPKAAELAQQYQDNFQKPGNAVAMEAAHRQVASSGYRPSDERHIPEIQTALAAYRRDVNDPSVLDRGDKGDDVQLLQQALQREGKSLKDDGGFGAGTERLLTDFQREHRLAPTGFGDHATLKALGLAPSLDAKSGAALDRMIGSLQAGGRFSEPQIAHIAESSRNHLLEHRAALGEVTHIQLRNDGQKILFLNDFKQMRELDTQQALNGYVPDRPLVEAPVTGPTPATERTAEAVRH
;
A
#
# COMPACT_ATOMS: atom_id res chain seq x y z
N MET A 1 21.85 -3.99 -0.54
CA MET A 1 21.11 -2.87 0.09
C MET A 1 21.88 -2.35 1.29
N ALA A 2 22.16 -3.14 2.34
CA ALA A 2 22.94 -2.69 3.52
C ALA A 2 24.30 -2.06 3.15
N ALA A 3 25.15 -2.75 2.37
CA ALA A 3 26.46 -2.23 1.97
C ALA A 3 26.43 -0.92 1.14
N ILE A 4 25.40 -0.73 0.30
CA ILE A 4 25.23 0.47 -0.55
C ILE A 4 24.78 1.67 0.30
N ALA A 5 23.92 1.41 1.30
CA ALA A 5 23.50 2.45 2.23
C ALA A 5 24.65 2.88 3.16
N ASP A 6 25.52 1.93 3.53
CA ASP A 6 26.71 2.20 4.33
C ASP A 6 27.73 3.06 3.56
N ASP A 7 27.99 2.76 2.29
CA ASP A 7 28.92 3.53 1.44
C ASP A 7 28.44 4.98 1.19
N ALA A 8 27.16 5.16 0.88
CA ALA A 8 26.56 6.48 0.72
C ALA A 8 26.59 7.31 2.02
N LYS A 9 26.39 6.66 3.17
CA LYS A 9 26.45 7.30 4.48
C LYS A 9 27.88 7.72 4.82
N ASP A 10 28.85 6.84 4.60
CA ASP A 10 30.27 7.12 4.81
C ASP A 10 30.75 8.32 3.99
N VAL A 11 30.29 8.45 2.74
CA VAL A 11 30.57 9.63 1.91
C VAL A 11 30.01 10.90 2.54
N LEU A 12 28.77 10.86 3.00
CA LEU A 12 28.09 12.02 3.56
C LEU A 12 28.71 12.44 4.90
N ASP A 13 29.14 11.48 5.72
CA ASP A 13 29.83 11.75 6.99
C ASP A 13 31.21 12.39 6.75
N ARG A 14 31.91 12.01 5.68
CA ARG A 14 33.25 12.54 5.36
C ARG A 14 33.22 13.87 4.59
N HIS A 15 32.22 14.09 3.74
CA HIS A 15 32.24 15.17 2.75
C HIS A 15 30.98 16.06 2.79
N GLY A 16 29.94 15.67 3.53
CA GLY A 16 28.66 16.38 3.61
C GLY A 16 28.60 17.47 4.68
N SER A 17 29.74 18.04 5.11
CA SER A 17 29.77 19.05 6.19
C SER A 17 29.02 20.33 5.85
N HIS A 18 28.84 20.63 4.56
CA HIS A 18 28.10 21.79 4.06
C HIS A 18 26.62 21.48 3.75
N ILE A 19 26.18 20.23 3.95
CA ILE A 19 24.78 19.84 3.81
C ILE A 19 24.06 20.06 5.15
N PRO A 20 22.97 20.86 5.19
CA PRO A 20 22.15 21.01 6.38
C PRO A 20 21.66 19.66 6.92
N GLU A 21 21.62 19.49 8.24
CA GLU A 21 21.22 18.22 8.88
C GLU A 21 19.84 17.74 8.42
N ASP A 22 18.89 18.67 8.25
CA ASP A 22 17.54 18.41 7.75
C ASP A 22 17.50 18.02 6.26
N ARG A 23 18.62 18.12 5.54
CA ARG A 23 18.76 17.74 4.11
C ARG A 23 19.68 16.55 3.87
N LYS A 24 20.35 16.04 4.90
CA LYS A 24 21.27 14.90 4.77
C LYS A 24 20.59 13.62 4.32
N PHE A 25 19.36 13.35 4.77
CA PHE A 25 18.60 12.16 4.36
C PHE A 25 18.25 12.19 2.87
N GLU A 26 17.90 13.37 2.35
CA GLU A 26 17.64 13.60 0.93
C GLU A 26 18.87 13.25 0.08
N VAL A 27 20.03 13.80 0.44
CA VAL A 27 21.32 13.55 -0.23
C VAL A 27 21.72 12.07 -0.14
N LEU A 28 21.54 11.44 1.02
CA LEU A 28 21.81 10.01 1.23
C LEU A 28 21.00 9.13 0.27
N CYS A 29 19.69 9.39 0.15
CA CYS A 29 18.80 8.65 -0.75
C CYS A 29 19.21 8.80 -2.22
N VAL A 30 19.61 10.01 -2.62
CA VAL A 30 20.11 10.27 -3.97
C VAL A 30 21.39 9.49 -4.26
N LEU A 31 22.37 9.52 -3.34
CA LEU A 31 23.63 8.79 -3.48
C LEU A 31 23.41 7.29 -3.56
N ALA A 32 22.63 6.71 -2.64
CA ALA A 32 22.32 5.28 -2.65
C ALA A 32 21.62 4.86 -3.95
N LYS A 33 20.72 5.71 -4.49
CA LYS A 33 20.05 5.46 -5.76
C LYS A 33 21.02 5.54 -6.94
N ALA A 34 21.92 6.53 -6.94
CA ALA A 34 22.93 6.70 -7.96
C ALA A 34 23.92 5.52 -7.97
N GLU A 35 24.34 5.04 -6.80
CA GLU A 35 25.26 3.91 -6.66
C GLU A 35 24.67 2.63 -7.24
N ASN A 36 23.42 2.33 -6.86
CA ASN A 36 22.71 1.15 -7.31
C ASN A 36 22.37 1.19 -8.82
N GLN A 37 22.04 2.37 -9.36
CA GLN A 37 21.62 2.48 -10.75
C GLN A 37 22.79 2.73 -11.71
N ARG A 38 23.71 3.62 -11.35
CA ARG A 38 24.75 4.20 -12.23
C ARG A 38 26.00 4.63 -11.45
N PRO A 39 27.00 3.74 -11.30
CA PRO A 39 28.25 4.06 -10.60
C PRO A 39 28.96 5.33 -11.09
N LYS A 40 28.94 5.60 -12.42
CA LYS A 40 29.52 6.84 -12.99
C LYS A 40 28.79 8.13 -12.58
N THR A 41 27.49 8.05 -12.34
CA THR A 41 26.71 9.20 -11.84
C THR A 41 27.00 9.39 -10.35
N TYR A 42 27.05 8.29 -9.60
CA TYR A 42 27.45 8.30 -8.20
C TYR A 42 28.82 8.95 -7.99
N GLU A 43 29.86 8.55 -8.73
CA GLU A 43 31.20 9.14 -8.62
C GLU A 43 31.21 10.66 -8.80
N LYS A 44 30.39 11.20 -9.71
CA LYS A 44 30.27 12.65 -9.94
C LYS A 44 29.57 13.36 -8.79
N LEU A 45 28.54 12.75 -8.21
CA LEU A 45 27.84 13.27 -7.04
C LEU A 45 28.71 13.21 -5.77
N VAL A 46 29.52 12.16 -5.61
CA VAL A 46 30.53 12.09 -4.56
C VAL A 46 31.59 13.18 -4.76
N ALA A 47 32.01 13.41 -6.01
CA ALA A 47 32.98 14.46 -6.32
C ALA A 47 32.44 15.87 -6.03
N SER A 48 31.16 16.15 -6.26
CA SER A 48 30.57 17.45 -5.90
C SER A 48 30.61 17.68 -4.39
N LEU A 49 30.27 16.67 -3.58
CA LEU A 49 30.38 16.75 -2.12
C LEU A 49 31.83 16.92 -1.64
N ARG A 50 32.79 16.20 -2.23
CA ARG A 50 34.22 16.37 -1.93
C ARG A 50 34.72 17.79 -2.22
N ASN A 51 34.13 18.45 -3.21
CA ASN A 51 34.44 19.83 -3.56
C ASN A 51 33.69 20.86 -2.70
N GLY A 52 32.96 20.42 -1.67
CA GLY A 52 32.28 21.29 -0.73
C GLY A 52 30.92 21.79 -1.19
N ALA A 53 30.23 21.08 -2.09
CA ALA A 53 28.88 21.42 -2.48
C ALA A 53 27.95 21.48 -1.25
N ASP A 54 27.19 22.57 -1.13
CA ASP A 54 26.02 22.64 -0.26
C ASP A 54 24.82 21.90 -0.91
N HIS A 55 23.68 21.84 -0.21
CA HIS A 55 22.51 21.08 -0.69
C HIS A 55 22.02 21.58 -2.04
N GLU A 56 21.95 22.89 -2.24
CA GLU A 56 21.51 23.49 -3.51
C GLU A 56 22.46 23.11 -4.66
N THR A 57 23.76 23.32 -4.48
CA THR A 57 24.79 22.97 -5.47
C THR A 57 24.81 21.47 -5.77
N PHE A 58 24.58 20.63 -4.74
CA PHE A 58 24.47 19.19 -4.93
C PHE A 58 23.26 18.83 -5.80
N MET A 59 22.09 19.43 -5.53
CA MET A 59 20.86 19.17 -6.28
C MET A 59 20.93 19.69 -7.73
N GLU A 60 21.62 20.80 -7.98
CA GLU A 60 21.93 21.25 -9.35
C GLU A 60 22.75 20.20 -10.13
N GLU A 61 23.71 19.55 -9.49
CA GLU A 61 24.48 18.47 -10.12
C GLU A 61 23.61 17.23 -10.35
N VAL A 62 22.69 16.91 -9.44
CA VAL A 62 21.69 15.84 -9.61
C VAL A 62 20.84 16.08 -10.85
N ASP A 63 20.35 17.31 -11.03
CA ASP A 63 19.55 17.71 -12.21
C ASP A 63 20.38 17.69 -13.49
N ARG A 64 21.63 18.13 -13.43
CA ARG A 64 22.58 18.04 -14.55
C ARG A 64 22.78 16.59 -14.98
N GLN A 65 22.96 15.66 -14.03
CA GLN A 65 23.08 14.24 -14.35
C GLN A 65 21.76 13.66 -14.88
N LYS A 66 20.59 14.10 -14.38
CA LYS A 66 19.28 13.71 -14.90
C LYS A 66 19.07 14.14 -16.35
N ALA A 67 19.48 15.36 -16.71
CA ALA A 67 19.36 15.88 -18.07
C ALA A 67 20.16 15.04 -19.09
N VAL A 68 21.33 14.54 -18.68
CA VAL A 68 22.18 13.68 -19.52
C VAL A 68 21.72 12.21 -19.48
N VAL A 69 21.05 11.79 -18.41
CA VAL A 69 20.69 10.40 -18.16
C VAL A 69 19.19 10.25 -17.91
N ARG A 70 18.46 9.95 -18.98
CA ARG A 70 16.99 9.87 -18.98
C ARG A 70 16.41 8.96 -17.87
N TYR A 71 17.08 7.84 -17.58
CA TYR A 71 16.62 6.83 -16.61
C TYR A 71 17.24 6.95 -15.20
N PHE A 72 17.93 8.04 -14.87
CA PHE A 72 18.42 8.29 -13.52
C PHE A 72 17.26 8.68 -12.60
N ALA A 73 17.07 7.98 -11.48
CA ALA A 73 15.97 8.21 -10.55
C ALA A 73 16.37 9.01 -9.29
N GLY A 74 17.57 9.61 -9.27
CA GLY A 74 18.06 10.44 -8.15
C GLY A 74 17.11 11.57 -7.76
N PRO A 75 16.66 12.45 -8.68
CA PRO A 75 15.72 13.52 -8.35
C PRO A 75 14.41 13.00 -7.72
N LYS A 76 13.90 11.85 -8.21
CA LYS A 76 12.69 11.25 -7.64
C LYS A 76 12.93 10.70 -6.23
N ALA A 77 14.14 10.19 -5.95
CA ALA A 77 14.54 9.76 -4.62
C ALA A 77 14.66 10.95 -3.65
N ALA A 78 15.18 12.09 -4.11
CA ALA A 78 15.22 13.33 -3.33
C ALA A 78 13.81 13.81 -2.97
N GLU A 79 12.91 13.91 -3.95
CA GLU A 79 11.52 14.32 -3.74
C GLU A 79 10.81 13.42 -2.71
N LEU A 80 10.99 12.09 -2.82
CA LEU A 80 10.40 11.14 -1.87
C LEU A 80 11.01 11.27 -0.47
N ALA A 81 12.32 11.53 -0.37
CA ALA A 81 12.99 11.73 0.91
C ALA A 81 12.55 13.03 1.59
N GLN A 82 12.35 14.11 0.82
CA GLN A 82 11.81 15.35 1.34
C GLN A 82 10.37 15.18 1.82
N GLN A 83 9.50 14.54 1.03
CA GLN A 83 8.14 14.19 1.45
C GLN A 83 8.13 13.34 2.73
N TYR A 84 9.09 12.41 2.84
CA TYR A 84 9.28 11.59 4.03
C TYR A 84 9.68 12.46 5.25
N GLN A 85 10.61 13.39 5.10
CA GLN A 85 11.06 14.28 6.18
C GLN A 85 10.00 15.30 6.60
N ASP A 86 9.28 15.90 5.65
CA ASP A 86 8.17 16.81 5.92
C ASP A 86 7.07 16.08 6.70
N ASN A 87 6.82 14.80 6.39
CA ASN A 87 5.90 13.95 7.14
C ASN A 87 6.43 13.55 8.52
N PHE A 88 7.75 13.35 8.67
CA PHE A 88 8.40 13.08 9.95
C PHE A 88 8.27 14.26 10.92
N GLN A 89 8.28 15.49 10.42
CA GLN A 89 8.15 16.71 11.23
C GLN A 89 6.72 16.98 11.73
N LYS A 90 5.69 16.27 11.22
CA LYS A 90 4.31 16.43 11.66
C LYS A 90 4.09 15.82 13.06
N PRO A 91 3.43 16.53 14.00
CA PRO A 91 3.14 16.02 15.34
C PRO A 91 2.34 14.71 15.28
N GLY A 92 2.85 13.64 15.89
CA GLY A 92 2.23 12.31 15.92
C GLY A 92 2.85 11.29 14.95
N ASN A 93 3.43 11.74 13.84
CA ASN A 93 4.04 10.87 12.82
C ASN A 93 5.49 10.49 13.15
N ALA A 94 6.24 11.40 13.80
CA ALA A 94 7.65 11.20 14.16
C ALA A 94 7.89 9.90 14.93
N VAL A 95 7.04 9.58 15.92
CA VAL A 95 7.22 8.40 16.79
C VAL A 95 7.02 7.09 16.03
N ALA A 96 5.98 7.01 15.19
CA ALA A 96 5.70 5.83 14.38
C ALA A 96 6.77 5.62 13.30
N MET A 97 7.20 6.70 12.66
CA MET A 97 8.24 6.70 11.64
C MET A 97 9.62 6.38 12.22
N GLU A 98 9.96 6.90 13.40
CA GLU A 98 11.22 6.60 14.09
C GLU A 98 11.26 5.15 14.58
N ALA A 99 10.13 4.62 15.04
CA ALA A 99 10.00 3.21 15.38
C ALA A 99 10.13 2.31 14.14
N ALA A 100 9.55 2.70 13.01
CA ALA A 100 9.72 2.01 11.73
C ALA A 100 11.18 2.05 11.27
N HIS A 101 11.84 3.21 11.34
CA HIS A 101 13.26 3.35 11.04
C HIS A 101 14.15 2.46 11.90
N ARG A 102 13.91 2.43 13.21
CA ARG A 102 14.66 1.57 14.15
C ARG A 102 14.50 0.09 13.81
N GLN A 103 13.30 -0.30 13.37
CA GLN A 103 13.03 -1.68 12.98
C GLN A 103 13.68 -2.05 11.64
N VAL A 104 13.60 -1.19 10.62
CA VAL A 104 14.25 -1.37 9.31
C VAL A 104 15.77 -1.38 9.44
N ALA A 105 16.32 -0.58 10.37
CA ALA A 105 17.76 -0.53 10.67
C ALA A 105 18.24 -1.70 11.55
N SER A 106 17.35 -2.56 12.05
CA SER A 106 17.76 -3.69 12.89
C SER A 106 18.44 -4.79 12.07
N SER A 107 19.46 -5.44 12.64
CA SER A 107 20.21 -6.52 11.97
C SER A 107 19.36 -7.77 11.67
N GLY A 108 18.16 -7.88 12.24
CA GLY A 108 17.20 -8.95 12.01
C GLY A 108 16.08 -8.57 11.03
N TYR A 109 16.10 -7.38 10.45
CA TYR A 109 15.06 -6.91 9.54
C TYR A 109 14.99 -7.76 8.27
N ARG A 110 13.76 -8.13 7.91
CA ARG A 110 13.45 -8.81 6.65
C ARG A 110 12.35 -8.03 5.92
N PRO A 111 12.59 -7.56 4.68
CA PRO A 111 11.57 -6.87 3.89
C PRO A 111 10.28 -7.69 3.68
N SER A 112 10.37 -9.03 3.69
CA SER A 112 9.21 -9.93 3.62
C SER A 112 8.25 -9.79 4.80
N ASP A 113 8.74 -9.28 5.93
CA ASP A 113 8.03 -9.29 7.21
C ASP A 113 7.40 -7.92 7.52
N GLU A 114 7.61 -6.90 6.66
CA GLU A 114 7.12 -5.53 6.79
C GLU A 114 5.63 -5.43 7.11
N ARG A 115 4.82 -6.32 6.52
CA ARG A 115 3.36 -6.40 6.73
C ARG A 115 2.96 -6.78 8.15
N HIS A 116 3.85 -7.44 8.88
CA HIS A 116 3.62 -7.93 10.24
C HIS A 116 4.33 -7.06 11.30
N ILE A 117 5.00 -5.99 10.88
CA ILE A 117 5.70 -5.06 11.77
C ILE A 117 4.78 -3.87 12.06
N PRO A 118 4.21 -3.74 13.28
CA PRO A 118 3.25 -2.69 13.61
C PRO A 118 3.78 -1.27 13.38
N GLU A 119 5.06 -1.04 13.62
CA GLU A 119 5.71 0.26 13.49
C GLU A 119 5.75 0.71 12.03
N ILE A 120 6.13 -0.20 11.12
CA ILE A 120 6.17 0.05 9.67
C ILE A 120 4.75 0.24 9.14
N GLN A 121 3.77 -0.54 9.61
CA GLN A 121 2.37 -0.34 9.22
C GLN A 121 1.80 0.99 9.72
N THR A 122 2.18 1.43 10.92
CA THR A 122 1.77 2.74 11.46
C THR A 122 2.40 3.89 10.66
N ALA A 123 3.67 3.76 10.27
CA ALA A 123 4.36 4.68 9.39
C ALA A 123 3.71 4.78 8.00
N LEU A 124 3.36 3.63 7.40
CA LEU A 124 2.63 3.57 6.14
C LEU A 124 1.23 4.17 6.25
N ALA A 125 0.54 3.99 7.38
CA ALA A 125 -0.73 4.63 7.66
C ALA A 125 -0.58 6.17 7.73
N ALA A 126 0.41 6.68 8.46
CA ALA A 126 0.71 8.11 8.49
C ALA A 126 0.93 8.68 7.07
N TYR A 127 1.59 7.92 6.19
CA TYR A 127 1.70 8.26 4.78
C TYR A 127 0.35 8.22 4.05
N ARG A 128 -0.45 7.14 4.16
CA ARG A 128 -1.77 6.98 3.52
C ARG A 128 -2.73 8.15 3.80
N ARG A 129 -2.72 8.68 5.03
CA ARG A 129 -3.48 9.88 5.43
C ARG A 129 -3.12 11.12 4.62
N ASP A 130 -1.85 11.27 4.25
CA ASP A 130 -1.34 12.41 3.50
C ASP A 130 -1.48 12.22 1.98
N VAL A 131 -1.51 10.97 1.47
CA VAL A 131 -1.70 10.68 0.04
C VAL A 131 -3.15 10.58 -0.40
N ASN A 132 -4.12 10.70 0.52
CA ASN A 132 -5.54 10.54 0.19
C ASN A 132 -5.79 9.18 -0.51
N ASP A 133 -5.25 8.10 0.08
CA ASP A 133 -5.38 6.73 -0.45
C ASP A 133 -6.86 6.37 -0.53
N PRO A 134 -7.44 6.25 -1.74
CA PRO A 134 -8.88 6.08 -1.88
C PRO A 134 -9.34 4.69 -1.45
N SER A 135 -8.45 3.73 -1.25
CA SER A 135 -8.81 2.36 -0.90
C SER A 135 -9.05 2.11 0.60
N VAL A 136 -8.83 3.12 1.44
CA VAL A 136 -8.98 3.01 2.89
C VAL A 136 -10.10 3.93 3.38
N LEU A 137 -10.81 3.49 4.42
CA LEU A 137 -11.70 4.37 5.16
C LEU A 137 -10.92 5.10 6.27
N ASP A 138 -11.03 6.42 6.32
CA ASP A 138 -10.34 7.24 7.32
C ASP A 138 -11.17 8.42 7.85
N ARG A 139 -10.57 9.19 8.77
CA ARG A 139 -11.25 10.33 9.39
C ARG A 139 -11.56 11.41 8.35
N GLY A 140 -12.85 11.63 8.13
CA GLY A 140 -13.36 12.63 7.18
C GLY A 140 -14.33 12.01 6.19
N ASP A 141 -14.18 10.70 5.94
CA ASP A 141 -15.05 9.94 5.07
C ASP A 141 -16.50 9.92 5.56
N LYS A 142 -17.40 9.80 4.59
CA LYS A 142 -18.85 9.75 4.82
C LYS A 142 -19.53 8.79 3.86
N GLY A 143 -20.63 8.20 4.31
CA GLY A 143 -21.53 7.39 3.48
C GLY A 143 -21.69 5.96 3.95
N ASP A 144 -22.27 5.13 3.08
CA ASP A 144 -22.71 3.77 3.42
C ASP A 144 -21.54 2.86 3.86
N ASP A 145 -20.36 3.01 3.25
CA ASP A 145 -19.17 2.23 3.61
C ASP A 145 -18.72 2.52 5.06
N VAL A 146 -18.78 3.79 5.47
CA VAL A 146 -18.51 4.21 6.86
C VAL A 146 -19.60 3.68 7.79
N GLN A 147 -20.86 3.72 7.36
CA GLN A 147 -21.96 3.19 8.16
C GLN A 147 -21.80 1.68 8.41
N LEU A 148 -21.44 0.91 7.38
CA LEU A 148 -21.14 -0.52 7.49
C LEU A 148 -19.97 -0.78 8.45
N LEU A 149 -18.91 0.03 8.38
CA LEU A 149 -17.80 -0.02 9.32
C LEU A 149 -18.26 0.21 10.77
N GLN A 150 -19.06 1.25 11.00
CA GLN A 150 -19.59 1.57 12.34
C GLN A 150 -20.50 0.46 12.87
N GLN A 151 -21.37 -0.11 12.03
CA GLN A 151 -22.21 -1.26 12.38
C GLN A 151 -21.38 -2.50 12.69
N ALA A 152 -20.30 -2.76 11.95
CA ALA A 152 -19.38 -3.85 12.27
C ALA A 152 -18.69 -3.63 13.63
N LEU A 153 -18.21 -2.42 13.91
CA LEU A 153 -17.65 -2.08 15.22
C LEU A 153 -18.68 -2.27 16.36
N GLN A 154 -19.96 -1.94 16.13
CA GLN A 154 -21.03 -2.22 17.10
C GLN A 154 -21.20 -3.73 17.35
N ARG A 155 -21.11 -4.57 16.32
CA ARG A 155 -21.15 -6.04 16.47
C ARG A 155 -19.98 -6.57 17.29
N GLU A 156 -18.83 -5.91 17.21
CA GLU A 156 -17.64 -6.18 18.05
C GLU A 156 -17.74 -5.53 19.45
N GLY A 157 -18.92 -5.06 19.85
CA GLY A 157 -19.19 -4.52 21.19
C GLY A 157 -18.75 -3.07 21.40
N LYS A 158 -18.38 -2.33 20.35
CA LYS A 158 -18.05 -0.90 20.45
C LYS A 158 -19.33 -0.06 20.53
N SER A 159 -19.34 0.94 21.41
CA SER A 159 -20.48 1.85 21.56
C SER A 159 -20.25 3.13 20.76
N LEU A 160 -20.87 3.22 19.58
CA LEU A 160 -20.87 4.41 18.70
C LEU A 160 -22.20 4.53 17.95
N LYS A 161 -22.45 5.70 17.35
CA LYS A 161 -23.53 5.88 16.38
C LYS A 161 -23.05 5.45 15.00
N ASP A 162 -23.93 4.86 14.21
CA ASP A 162 -23.73 4.51 12.81
C ASP A 162 -24.30 5.60 11.88
N ASP A 163 -23.87 6.84 12.11
CA ASP A 163 -24.34 8.02 11.39
C ASP A 163 -23.71 8.19 10.00
N GLY A 164 -22.89 7.23 9.57
CA GLY A 164 -22.17 7.25 8.31
C GLY A 164 -21.07 8.32 8.27
N GLY A 165 -20.64 8.87 9.42
CA GLY A 165 -19.57 9.86 9.52
C GLY A 165 -18.32 9.33 10.23
N PHE A 166 -17.18 9.31 9.54
CA PHE A 166 -15.93 8.82 10.12
C PHE A 166 -15.26 9.94 10.93
N GLY A 167 -15.72 10.12 12.18
CA GLY A 167 -15.15 11.08 13.12
C GLY A 167 -14.04 10.49 14.01
N ALA A 168 -13.50 11.32 14.91
CA ALA A 168 -12.47 10.91 15.87
C ALA A 168 -12.92 9.76 16.81
N GLY A 169 -14.23 9.64 17.08
CA GLY A 169 -14.80 8.53 17.84
C GLY A 169 -14.67 7.20 17.11
N THR A 170 -15.01 7.17 15.81
CA THR A 170 -14.88 5.98 14.95
C THR A 170 -13.41 5.54 14.85
N GLU A 171 -12.49 6.48 14.59
CA GLU A 171 -11.04 6.19 14.50
C GLU A 171 -10.49 5.56 15.78
N ARG A 172 -10.86 6.14 16.93
CA ARG A 172 -10.43 5.62 18.23
C ARG A 172 -10.90 4.19 18.45
N LEU A 173 -12.19 3.92 18.20
CA LEU A 173 -12.77 2.59 18.40
C LEU A 173 -12.23 1.57 17.40
N LEU A 174 -11.92 2.00 16.18
CA LEU A 174 -11.26 1.17 15.18
C LEU A 174 -9.82 0.83 15.58
N THR A 175 -9.10 1.80 16.13
CA THR A 175 -7.76 1.59 16.70
C THR A 175 -7.80 0.57 17.84
N ASP A 176 -8.78 0.69 18.74
CA ASP A 176 -8.96 -0.27 19.85
C ASP A 176 -9.29 -1.67 19.33
N PHE A 177 -10.19 -1.79 18.35
CA PHE A 177 -10.48 -3.05 17.66
C PHE A 177 -9.21 -3.66 17.03
N GLN A 178 -8.43 -2.87 16.30
CA GLN A 178 -7.19 -3.33 15.69
C GLN A 178 -6.21 -3.90 16.74
N ARG A 179 -6.06 -3.23 17.90
CA ARG A 179 -5.24 -3.75 19.00
C ARG A 179 -5.74 -5.09 19.53
N GLU A 180 -7.03 -5.20 19.77
CA GLU A 180 -7.68 -6.42 20.28
C GLU A 180 -7.50 -7.61 19.33
N HIS A 181 -7.51 -7.35 18.01
CA HIS A 181 -7.35 -8.35 16.97
C HIS A 181 -5.89 -8.54 16.50
N ARG A 182 -4.92 -7.96 17.21
CA ARG A 182 -3.48 -8.02 16.89
C ARG A 182 -3.14 -7.52 15.48
N LEU A 183 -3.90 -6.55 15.00
CA LEU A 183 -3.61 -5.78 13.81
C LEU A 183 -2.76 -4.55 14.16
N ALA A 184 -2.17 -3.93 13.15
CA ALA A 184 -1.54 -2.63 13.33
C ALA A 184 -2.60 -1.59 13.74
N PRO A 185 -2.41 -0.84 14.84
CA PRO A 185 -3.41 0.08 15.38
C PRO A 185 -3.35 1.44 14.65
N THR A 186 -3.65 1.41 13.35
CA THR A 186 -3.57 2.56 12.43
C THR A 186 -4.74 3.53 12.54
N GLY A 187 -5.89 3.06 13.03
CA GLY A 187 -7.14 3.81 13.02
C GLY A 187 -7.84 3.87 11.66
N PHE A 188 -7.36 3.13 10.65
CA PHE A 188 -7.95 3.11 9.30
C PHE A 188 -8.68 1.81 8.98
N GLY A 189 -9.77 1.93 8.22
CA GLY A 189 -10.48 0.80 7.64
C GLY A 189 -9.80 0.33 6.36
N ASP A 190 -8.57 -0.17 6.46
CA ASP A 190 -7.85 -0.78 5.35
C ASP A 190 -8.28 -2.24 5.10
N HIS A 191 -7.77 -2.88 4.05
CA HIS A 191 -8.17 -4.24 3.68
C HIS A 191 -8.05 -5.25 4.84
N ALA A 192 -6.96 -5.20 5.61
CA ALA A 192 -6.76 -6.12 6.74
C ALA A 192 -7.80 -5.88 7.84
N THR A 193 -8.09 -4.61 8.13
CA THR A 193 -9.08 -4.22 9.14
C THR A 193 -10.50 -4.56 8.69
N LEU A 194 -10.86 -4.24 7.45
CA LEU A 194 -12.17 -4.58 6.86
C LEU A 194 -12.37 -6.10 6.81
N LYS A 195 -11.33 -6.87 6.49
CA LYS A 195 -11.39 -8.33 6.52
C LYS A 195 -11.64 -8.86 7.93
N ALA A 196 -10.96 -8.32 8.94
CA ALA A 196 -11.17 -8.72 10.32
C ALA A 196 -12.59 -8.40 10.83
N LEU A 197 -13.21 -7.32 10.31
CA LEU A 197 -14.59 -6.93 10.60
C LEU A 197 -15.65 -7.72 9.79
N GLY A 198 -15.20 -8.59 8.88
CA GLY A 198 -16.08 -9.33 7.97
C GLY A 198 -16.75 -8.44 6.91
N LEU A 199 -16.12 -7.33 6.56
CA LEU A 199 -16.57 -6.36 5.57
C LEU A 199 -15.80 -6.42 4.26
N ALA A 200 -14.69 -7.16 4.20
CA ALA A 200 -13.96 -7.32 2.94
C ALA A 200 -14.71 -8.29 2.01
N PRO A 201 -14.95 -7.91 0.74
CA PRO A 201 -15.62 -8.79 -0.21
C PRO A 201 -14.74 -9.98 -0.57
N SER A 202 -15.37 -11.11 -0.88
CA SER A 202 -14.70 -12.32 -1.35
C SER A 202 -14.93 -12.56 -2.84
N LEU A 203 -13.94 -13.15 -3.52
CA LEU A 203 -14.13 -13.62 -4.90
C LEU A 203 -15.16 -14.76 -4.93
N ASP A 204 -15.95 -14.83 -6.00
CA ASP A 204 -16.73 -16.04 -6.29
C ASP A 204 -15.79 -17.21 -6.61
N ALA A 205 -16.34 -18.44 -6.53
CA ALA A 205 -15.55 -19.66 -6.69
C ALA A 205 -14.86 -19.76 -8.06
N LYS A 206 -15.47 -19.25 -9.14
CA LYS A 206 -14.88 -19.31 -10.48
C LYS A 206 -13.75 -18.30 -10.63
N SER A 207 -13.96 -17.06 -10.21
CA SER A 207 -12.95 -16.01 -10.20
C SER A 207 -11.75 -16.39 -9.34
N GLY A 208 -11.99 -16.98 -8.16
CA GLY A 208 -10.94 -17.52 -7.30
C GLY A 208 -10.14 -18.62 -7.99
N ALA A 209 -10.80 -19.62 -8.57
CA ALA A 209 -10.13 -20.70 -9.29
C ALA A 209 -9.39 -20.23 -10.56
N ALA A 210 -9.86 -19.18 -11.23
CA ALA A 210 -9.18 -18.56 -12.36
C ALA A 210 -7.89 -17.85 -11.90
N LEU A 211 -7.94 -17.15 -10.76
CA LEU A 211 -6.77 -16.50 -10.16
C LEU A 211 -5.72 -17.52 -9.72
N ASP A 212 -6.13 -18.62 -9.07
CA ASP A 212 -5.21 -19.68 -8.64
C ASP A 212 -4.50 -20.33 -9.82
N ARG A 213 -5.21 -20.58 -10.93
CA ARG A 213 -4.61 -21.10 -12.17
C ARG A 213 -3.59 -20.12 -12.76
N MET A 214 -3.90 -18.82 -12.79
CA MET A 214 -2.94 -17.81 -13.24
C MET A 214 -1.69 -17.82 -12.36
N ILE A 215 -1.83 -17.82 -11.04
CA ILE A 215 -0.71 -17.88 -10.09
C ILE A 215 0.16 -19.11 -10.35
N GLY A 216 -0.44 -20.29 -10.50
CA GLY A 216 0.29 -21.53 -10.81
C GLY A 216 1.09 -21.44 -12.12
N SER A 217 0.52 -20.81 -13.16
CA SER A 217 1.24 -20.59 -14.42
C SER A 217 2.42 -19.61 -14.30
N LEU A 218 2.29 -18.56 -13.49
CA LEU A 218 3.37 -17.60 -13.23
C LEU A 218 4.52 -18.26 -12.47
N GLN A 219 4.19 -19.12 -11.49
CA GLN A 219 5.17 -19.91 -10.74
C GLN A 219 5.92 -20.88 -11.65
N ALA A 220 5.20 -21.60 -12.52
CA ALA A 220 5.82 -22.54 -13.47
C ALA A 220 6.67 -21.84 -14.55
N GLY A 221 6.29 -20.62 -14.95
CA GLY A 221 6.95 -19.88 -16.02
C GLY A 221 8.31 -19.27 -15.64
N GLY A 222 8.63 -19.15 -14.34
CA GLY A 222 9.94 -18.66 -13.86
C GLY A 222 10.27 -17.19 -14.19
N ARG A 223 9.33 -16.43 -14.79
CA ARG A 223 9.54 -15.02 -15.19
C ARG A 223 9.48 -14.04 -14.02
N PHE A 224 8.80 -14.40 -12.94
CA PHE A 224 8.59 -13.55 -11.78
C PHE A 224 9.09 -14.27 -10.51
N SER A 225 9.68 -13.51 -9.60
CA SER A 225 10.05 -14.00 -8.25
C SER A 225 8.81 -14.21 -7.39
N GLU A 226 8.91 -15.02 -6.33
CA GLU A 226 7.79 -15.27 -5.40
C GLU A 226 7.17 -13.97 -4.83
N PRO A 227 7.94 -12.95 -4.40
CA PRO A 227 7.34 -11.69 -3.95
C PRO A 227 6.57 -10.96 -5.06
N GLN A 228 7.10 -10.96 -6.29
CA GLN A 228 6.42 -10.35 -7.43
C GLN A 228 5.11 -11.07 -7.77
N ILE A 229 5.09 -12.40 -7.67
CA ILE A 229 3.87 -13.21 -7.85
C ILE A 229 2.86 -12.87 -6.76
N ALA A 230 3.28 -12.69 -5.50
CA ALA A 230 2.40 -12.28 -4.42
C ALA A 230 1.79 -10.87 -4.67
N HIS A 231 2.57 -9.92 -5.18
CA HIS A 231 2.06 -8.60 -5.58
C HIS A 231 1.06 -8.67 -6.74
N ILE A 232 1.37 -9.46 -7.76
CA ILE A 232 0.45 -9.69 -8.89
C ILE A 232 -0.84 -10.34 -8.40
N ALA A 233 -0.76 -11.38 -7.57
CA ALA A 233 -1.92 -12.08 -7.03
C ALA A 233 -2.86 -11.16 -6.25
N GLU A 234 -2.30 -10.35 -5.34
CA GLU A 234 -3.09 -9.42 -4.53
C GLU A 234 -3.70 -8.30 -5.39
N SER A 235 -2.92 -7.74 -6.31
CA SER A 235 -3.41 -6.71 -7.24
C SER A 235 -4.52 -7.23 -8.14
N SER A 236 -4.36 -8.45 -8.67
CA SER A 236 -5.38 -9.12 -9.47
C SER A 236 -6.66 -9.40 -8.67
N ARG A 237 -6.54 -9.80 -7.39
CA ARG A 237 -7.69 -9.96 -6.49
C ARG A 237 -8.42 -8.63 -6.30
N ASN A 238 -7.70 -7.56 -5.98
CA ASN A 238 -8.30 -6.24 -5.78
C ASN A 238 -9.01 -5.73 -7.04
N HIS A 239 -8.36 -5.87 -8.19
CA HIS A 239 -8.93 -5.48 -9.49
C HIS A 239 -10.20 -6.29 -9.83
N LEU A 240 -10.22 -7.60 -9.54
CA LEU A 240 -11.42 -8.43 -9.69
C LEU A 240 -12.57 -7.95 -8.81
N LEU A 241 -12.30 -7.69 -7.53
CA LEU A 241 -13.32 -7.27 -6.56
C LEU A 241 -13.90 -5.90 -6.92
N GLU A 242 -13.06 -4.96 -7.34
CA GLU A 242 -13.51 -3.63 -7.77
C GLU A 242 -14.39 -3.67 -9.02
N HIS A 243 -14.04 -4.51 -10.00
CA HIS A 243 -14.74 -4.57 -11.28
C HIS A 243 -15.77 -5.72 -11.37
N ARG A 244 -16.07 -6.40 -10.26
CA ARG A 244 -16.98 -7.56 -10.23
C ARG A 244 -18.36 -7.30 -10.83
N ALA A 245 -18.90 -6.08 -10.64
CA ALA A 245 -20.20 -5.71 -11.20
C ALA A 245 -20.19 -5.64 -12.74
N ALA A 246 -19.05 -5.32 -13.33
CA ALA A 246 -18.88 -5.21 -14.78
C ALA A 246 -18.40 -6.52 -15.43
N LEU A 247 -17.61 -7.31 -14.71
CA LEU A 247 -17.03 -8.58 -15.19
C LEU A 247 -17.89 -9.80 -14.89
N GLY A 248 -18.74 -9.76 -13.87
CA GLY A 248 -19.37 -10.97 -13.34
C GLY A 248 -18.34 -12.02 -12.92
N GLU A 249 -18.69 -13.30 -13.09
CA GLU A 249 -17.79 -14.42 -12.78
C GLU A 249 -16.67 -14.53 -13.83
N VAL A 250 -15.43 -14.29 -13.41
CA VAL A 250 -14.26 -14.42 -14.28
C VAL A 250 -13.85 -15.88 -14.38
N THR A 251 -13.73 -16.39 -15.61
CA THR A 251 -13.41 -17.80 -15.87
C THR A 251 -11.99 -18.00 -16.37
N HIS A 252 -11.36 -16.95 -16.91
CA HIS A 252 -10.00 -16.99 -17.44
C HIS A 252 -9.23 -15.73 -17.06
N ILE A 253 -8.02 -15.94 -16.54
CA ILE A 253 -7.06 -14.87 -16.28
C ILE A 253 -5.73 -15.27 -16.90
N GLN A 254 -5.16 -14.40 -17.73
CA GLN A 254 -3.92 -14.69 -18.43
C GLN A 254 -3.02 -13.47 -18.55
N LEU A 255 -1.72 -13.68 -18.42
CA LEU A 255 -0.73 -12.69 -18.80
C LEU A 255 -0.61 -12.69 -20.33
N ARG A 256 -0.79 -11.52 -20.94
CA ARG A 256 -0.61 -11.34 -22.39
C ARG A 256 0.82 -11.72 -22.80
N ASN A 257 1.01 -12.19 -24.03
CA ASN A 257 2.31 -12.70 -24.51
C ASN A 257 3.48 -11.70 -24.38
N ASP A 258 3.20 -10.40 -24.48
CA ASP A 258 4.21 -9.35 -24.26
C ASP A 258 4.56 -9.14 -22.77
N GLY A 259 3.77 -9.71 -21.86
CA GLY A 259 3.90 -9.60 -20.43
C GLY A 259 3.45 -8.26 -19.85
N GLN A 260 2.84 -7.38 -20.66
CA GLN A 260 2.49 -6.02 -20.24
C GLN A 260 1.10 -5.90 -19.63
N LYS A 261 0.19 -6.82 -19.95
CA LYS A 261 -1.20 -6.80 -19.47
C LYS A 261 -1.60 -8.14 -18.89
N ILE A 262 -2.35 -8.09 -17.80
CA ILE A 262 -3.10 -9.22 -17.26
C ILE A 262 -4.54 -9.05 -17.73
N LEU A 263 -5.07 -10.05 -18.43
CA LEU A 263 -6.41 -10.03 -19.01
C LEU A 263 -7.34 -10.87 -18.13
N PHE A 264 -8.49 -10.30 -17.78
CA PHE A 264 -9.55 -10.96 -17.01
C PHE A 264 -10.76 -11.13 -17.91
N LEU A 265 -11.20 -12.36 -18.14
CA LEU A 265 -12.26 -12.69 -19.08
C LEU A 265 -13.33 -13.57 -18.44
N ASN A 266 -14.58 -13.32 -18.80
CA ASN A 266 -15.70 -14.22 -18.51
C ASN A 266 -16.18 -14.96 -19.77
N ASP A 267 -17.10 -15.90 -19.58
CA ASP A 267 -17.65 -16.72 -20.67
C ASP A 267 -18.47 -15.91 -21.70
N PHE A 268 -18.92 -14.71 -21.30
CA PHE A 268 -19.64 -13.76 -22.16
C PHE A 268 -18.70 -12.85 -22.97
N LYS A 269 -17.38 -13.13 -22.96
CA LYS A 269 -16.34 -12.34 -23.64
C LYS A 269 -16.22 -10.89 -23.14
N GLN A 270 -16.75 -10.59 -21.95
CA GLN A 270 -16.43 -9.33 -21.27
C GLN A 270 -14.99 -9.43 -20.76
N MET A 271 -14.26 -8.33 -20.88
CA MET A 271 -12.83 -8.29 -20.56
C MET A 271 -12.48 -7.02 -19.79
N ARG A 272 -11.54 -7.17 -18.84
CA ARG A 272 -10.78 -6.07 -18.25
C ARG A 272 -9.30 -6.36 -18.34
N GLU A 273 -8.50 -5.31 -18.29
CA GLU A 273 -7.05 -5.39 -18.32
C GLU A 273 -6.45 -4.68 -17.12
N LEU A 274 -5.45 -5.29 -16.50
CA LEU A 274 -4.57 -4.66 -15.52
C LEU A 274 -3.16 -4.58 -16.10
N ASP A 275 -2.52 -3.43 -15.96
CA ASP A 275 -1.11 -3.30 -16.32
C ASP A 275 -0.23 -4.12 -15.39
N THR A 276 0.67 -4.93 -15.95
CA THR A 276 1.55 -5.79 -15.13
C THR A 276 2.46 -4.96 -14.23
N GLN A 277 2.92 -3.78 -14.65
CA GLN A 277 3.70 -2.89 -13.77
C GLN A 277 2.82 -2.34 -12.66
N GLN A 278 1.58 -1.97 -12.95
CA GLN A 278 0.62 -1.56 -11.91
C GLN A 278 0.38 -2.69 -10.91
N ALA A 279 0.24 -3.94 -11.37
CA ALA A 279 0.09 -5.10 -10.51
C ALA A 279 1.34 -5.37 -9.65
N LEU A 280 2.53 -5.19 -10.21
CA LEU A 280 3.80 -5.34 -9.48
C LEU A 280 4.00 -4.25 -8.43
N ASN A 281 3.53 -3.04 -8.71
CA ASN A 281 3.62 -1.90 -7.80
C ASN A 281 2.56 -1.95 -6.69
N GLY A 282 1.59 -2.86 -6.77
CA GLY A 282 0.45 -2.94 -5.86
C GLY A 282 -0.71 -2.09 -6.37
N TYR A 283 -1.64 -2.72 -7.06
CA TYR A 283 -2.87 -2.08 -7.52
C TYR A 283 -3.72 -1.64 -6.32
N VAL A 284 -4.07 -0.35 -6.31
CA VAL A 284 -4.91 0.30 -5.31
C VAL A 284 -6.28 0.57 -5.96
N PRO A 285 -7.38 0.03 -5.41
CA PRO A 285 -8.73 0.35 -5.88
C PRO A 285 -9.08 1.83 -5.73
N ASP A 286 -9.98 2.34 -6.57
CA ASP A 286 -10.42 3.75 -6.56
C ASP A 286 -11.34 4.10 -5.38
N ARG A 287 -11.73 3.11 -4.57
CA ARG A 287 -12.52 3.27 -3.34
C ARG A 287 -12.31 2.08 -2.40
N PRO A 288 -12.69 2.15 -1.12
CA PRO A 288 -12.56 1.04 -0.20
C PRO A 288 -13.42 -0.14 -0.66
N LEU A 289 -12.86 -1.35 -0.61
CA LEU A 289 -13.60 -2.57 -0.94
C LEU A 289 -14.38 -3.02 0.30
N VAL A 290 -15.59 -2.48 0.45
CA VAL A 290 -16.51 -2.74 1.57
C VAL A 290 -17.76 -3.46 1.06
N GLU A 291 -18.15 -4.52 1.74
CA GLU A 291 -19.38 -5.28 1.48
C GLU A 291 -20.04 -5.64 2.80
N ALA A 292 -21.37 -5.57 2.84
CA ALA A 292 -22.13 -5.99 4.00
C ALA A 292 -21.89 -7.50 4.27
N PRO A 293 -21.78 -7.93 5.54
CA PRO A 293 -21.64 -9.34 5.87
C PRO A 293 -22.83 -10.11 5.29
N VAL A 294 -22.59 -11.29 4.71
CA VAL A 294 -23.66 -12.19 4.28
C VAL A 294 -24.38 -12.66 5.55
N THR A 295 -25.45 -11.97 5.94
CA THR A 295 -26.31 -12.42 7.02
C THR A 295 -27.03 -13.67 6.53
N GLY A 296 -26.82 -14.80 7.21
CA GLY A 296 -27.68 -15.99 7.11
C GLY A 296 -29.15 -15.63 7.35
N PRO A 297 -30.09 -16.54 7.00
CA PRO A 297 -31.43 -16.19 6.55
C PRO A 297 -32.18 -15.31 7.55
N THR A 298 -32.84 -14.29 7.01
CA THR A 298 -33.91 -13.52 7.64
C THR A 298 -34.81 -14.47 8.44
N PRO A 299 -35.12 -14.21 9.73
CA PRO A 299 -36.10 -15.02 10.43
C PRO A 299 -37.40 -14.95 9.63
N ALA A 300 -37.89 -16.11 9.23
CA ALA A 300 -39.15 -16.25 8.53
C ALA A 300 -40.22 -15.49 9.33
N THR A 301 -40.75 -14.43 8.73
CA THR A 301 -42.02 -13.87 9.18
C THR A 301 -43.09 -14.87 8.78
N GLU A 302 -43.23 -15.94 9.56
CA GLU A 302 -44.49 -16.68 9.65
C GLU A 302 -45.53 -15.71 10.23
N ARG A 303 -46.21 -15.00 9.35
CA ARG A 303 -47.57 -14.54 9.62
C ARG A 303 -48.47 -15.19 8.59
N THR A 304 -48.93 -16.37 8.99
CA THR A 304 -50.14 -17.06 8.54
C THR A 304 -51.19 -16.09 8.02
N ALA A 305 -51.32 -16.02 6.70
CA ALA A 305 -52.59 -15.75 6.04
C ALA A 305 -53.11 -17.11 5.56
N GLU A 306 -54.13 -17.67 6.22
CA GLU A 306 -55.33 -18.27 5.60
C GLU A 306 -56.17 -19.00 6.67
N ALA A 307 -57.38 -18.50 6.93
CA ALA A 307 -58.62 -19.30 7.01
C ALA A 307 -59.80 -18.39 7.42
N VAL A 308 -60.35 -17.71 6.43
CA VAL A 308 -61.80 -17.46 6.41
C VAL A 308 -62.46 -18.80 6.11
N ARG A 309 -63.29 -19.30 7.05
CA ARG A 309 -64.51 -20.11 6.89
C ARG A 309 -64.75 -20.95 8.16
N HIS A 310 -65.60 -20.47 9.05
CA HIS A 310 -66.83 -21.16 9.49
C HIS A 310 -67.68 -20.20 10.33
#